data_AF-A0A0L8GMS2-F1
#
_entry.id   AF-A0A0L8GMS2-F1
#
_cell.length_a   1.000
_cell.length_b   1.000
_cell.length_c   1.000
_cell.angle_alpha   90.00
_cell.angle_beta   90.00
_cell.angle_gamma   90.00
#
_symmetry.space_group_name_H-M   'P 1'
#
loop_
_entity.id
_entity.type
_entity.pdbx_description
1 polymer ?
#
loop_
_entity_poly.entity_id
_entity_poly.type
_entity_poly.pdbx_seq_one_letter_code
_entity_poly.pdbx_strand_id
1 'polypeptide(L)'
;ESSLHESVILPLKKHIYQLLAADYTKNGSVETLYKNIVYARTRPLSDLGLRGNLSPPGKEDLQLIRHHLTQIKLAYSPVKKLENLLAAAYCITNCLNSQSLDGRGSGSVQTDDFLPMLTYVIVDVGLVTAEIEADYMWGLLHSSQVTAEASYYLSTLSSAVLLLKIFKETHQTNSSNGHQGRLPSISDMQGFLKVAFPDEFRDSIIWKTLPIRPNMTTKDVCAMIAHRFRITNPQDYGLFILVNGQEKFLAETTCPQNIKMENADVKQECIFAYKRIAANIAWPHHWQTS
;
A
#
# COMPACT_ATOMS: atom_id res chain seq x y z
N GLU A 1 -5.83 6.05 -29.04
CA GLU A 1 -6.89 5.88 -28.04
C GLU A 1 -7.99 5.04 -28.68
N SER A 2 -8.48 3.98 -28.03
CA SER A 2 -9.46 3.09 -28.68
C SER A 2 -10.75 3.87 -28.96
N SER A 3 -11.20 3.91 -30.22
CA SER A 3 -12.44 4.58 -30.67
C SER A 3 -13.67 4.26 -29.80
N LEU A 4 -13.64 3.12 -29.11
CA LEU A 4 -14.60 2.72 -28.08
C LEU A 4 -14.69 3.69 -26.88
N HIS A 5 -13.58 4.15 -26.32
CA HIS A 5 -13.60 5.04 -25.14
C HIS A 5 -14.21 6.40 -25.51
N GLU A 6 -13.87 6.92 -26.67
CA GLU A 6 -14.41 8.17 -27.18
C GLU A 6 -15.89 8.03 -27.56
N SER A 7 -16.30 6.91 -28.17
CA SER A 7 -17.68 6.71 -28.63
C SER A 7 -18.65 6.29 -27.52
N VAL A 8 -18.17 5.64 -26.46
CA VAL A 8 -19.01 5.05 -25.40
C VAL A 8 -18.78 5.71 -24.05
N ILE A 9 -17.53 5.81 -23.60
CA ILE A 9 -17.24 6.30 -22.23
C ILE A 9 -17.43 7.82 -22.14
N LEU A 10 -16.97 8.59 -23.13
CA LEU A 10 -17.11 10.04 -23.13
C LEU A 10 -18.58 10.50 -22.95
N PRO A 11 -19.58 10.03 -23.74
CA PRO A 11 -20.97 10.43 -23.54
C PRO A 11 -21.57 9.90 -22.22
N LEU A 12 -21.13 8.73 -21.74
CA LEU A 12 -21.64 8.13 -20.51
C LEU A 12 -20.97 8.66 -19.24
N LYS A 13 -19.82 9.35 -19.34
CA LYS A 13 -19.03 9.82 -18.20
C LYS A 13 -19.90 10.48 -17.14
N LYS A 14 -20.72 11.45 -17.57
CA LYS A 14 -21.58 12.21 -16.64
C LYS A 14 -22.52 11.29 -15.88
N HIS A 15 -23.14 10.33 -16.55
CA HIS A 15 -24.09 9.41 -15.93
C HIS A 15 -23.39 8.43 -14.97
N ILE A 16 -22.25 7.87 -15.38
CA ILE A 16 -21.43 6.99 -14.53
C ILE A 16 -21.02 7.71 -13.25
N TYR A 17 -20.52 8.95 -13.38
CA TYR A 17 -20.14 9.76 -12.22
C TYR A 17 -21.33 10.13 -11.33
N GLN A 18 -22.51 10.39 -11.91
CA GLN A 18 -23.71 10.63 -11.12
C GLN A 18 -24.09 9.41 -10.28
N LEU A 19 -24.03 8.20 -10.87
CA LEU A 19 -24.32 6.96 -10.15
C LEU A 19 -23.30 6.69 -9.05
N LEU A 20 -22.00 6.77 -9.36
CA LEU A 20 -20.93 6.60 -8.36
C LEU A 20 -21.05 7.64 -7.24
N ALA A 21 -21.16 8.93 -7.58
CA ALA A 21 -21.27 9.98 -6.58
C ALA A 21 -22.52 9.83 -5.72
N ALA A 22 -23.66 9.42 -6.28
CA ALA A 22 -24.88 9.18 -5.53
C ALA A 22 -24.71 8.02 -4.53
N ASP A 23 -24.10 6.91 -4.96
CA ASP A 23 -23.86 5.75 -4.09
C ASP A 23 -22.91 6.09 -2.94
N TYR A 24 -21.77 6.71 -3.27
CA TYR A 24 -20.74 7.14 -2.33
C TYR A 24 -21.17 8.27 -1.38
N THR A 25 -22.17 9.06 -1.78
CA THR A 25 -22.82 10.04 -0.88
C THR A 25 -23.83 9.34 0.03
N LYS A 26 -24.65 8.45 -0.52
CA LYS A 26 -25.68 7.70 0.23
C LYS A 26 -25.08 6.82 1.32
N ASN A 27 -23.95 6.18 1.06
CA ASN A 27 -23.24 5.34 2.03
C ASN A 27 -22.35 6.14 3.01
N GLY A 28 -22.34 7.48 2.90
CA GLY A 28 -21.58 8.37 3.79
C GLY A 28 -20.06 8.35 3.59
N SER A 29 -19.55 7.62 2.59
CA SER A 29 -18.11 7.47 2.36
C SER A 29 -17.43 8.80 2.04
N VAL A 30 -18.00 9.61 1.14
CA VAL A 30 -17.45 10.93 0.74
C VAL A 30 -17.37 11.85 1.95
N GLU A 31 -18.42 11.89 2.76
CA GLU A 31 -18.50 12.73 3.95
C GLU A 31 -17.48 12.28 5.01
N THR A 32 -17.36 10.96 5.23
CA THR A 32 -16.39 10.38 6.17
C THR A 32 -14.96 10.72 5.75
N LEU A 33 -14.63 10.51 4.48
CA LEU A 33 -13.31 10.80 3.95
C LEU A 33 -12.99 12.30 4.02
N TYR A 34 -13.96 13.17 3.69
CA TYR A 34 -13.81 14.62 3.83
C TYR A 34 -13.49 15.02 5.27
N LYS A 35 -14.31 14.57 6.25
CA LYS A 35 -14.11 14.87 7.68
C LYS A 35 -12.73 14.41 8.16
N ASN A 36 -12.28 13.23 7.73
CA ASN A 36 -11.01 12.69 8.15
C ASN A 36 -9.81 13.34 7.46
N ILE A 37 -9.92 13.77 6.20
CA ILE A 37 -8.90 14.60 5.54
C ILE A 37 -8.74 15.92 6.30
N VAL A 38 -9.86 16.58 6.66
CA VAL A 38 -9.81 17.82 7.45
C VAL A 38 -9.16 17.58 8.81
N TYR A 39 -9.52 16.50 9.49
CA TYR A 39 -8.91 16.13 10.77
C TYR A 39 -7.41 15.80 10.64
N ALA A 40 -7.01 15.03 9.62
CA ALA A 40 -5.62 14.63 9.37
C ALA A 40 -4.71 15.83 9.12
N ARG A 41 -5.19 16.91 8.49
CA ARG A 41 -4.44 18.16 8.34
C ARG A 41 -4.04 18.84 9.65
N THR A 42 -4.74 18.52 10.75
CA THR A 42 -4.44 19.05 12.09
C THR A 42 -3.43 18.20 12.87
N ARG A 43 -2.97 17.09 12.30
CA ARG A 43 -2.10 16.11 12.96
C ARG A 43 -0.66 16.20 12.43
N PRO A 44 0.34 15.82 13.24
CA PRO A 44 1.70 15.71 12.76
C PRO A 44 1.83 14.58 11.72
N LEU A 45 2.83 14.69 10.84
CA LEU A 45 3.08 13.70 9.78
C LEU A 45 3.38 12.30 10.32
N SER A 46 3.93 12.20 11.53
CA SER A 46 4.17 10.94 12.22
C SER A 46 2.88 10.13 12.44
N ASP A 47 1.75 10.81 12.66
CA ASP A 47 0.45 10.16 12.82
C ASP A 47 0.00 9.51 11.50
N LEU A 48 0.43 10.06 10.35
CA LEU A 48 0.19 9.46 9.04
C LEU A 48 1.11 8.26 8.73
N GLY A 49 1.96 7.85 9.68
CA GLY A 49 2.92 6.76 9.51
C GLY A 49 4.18 7.16 8.77
N LEU A 50 4.40 8.46 8.49
CA LEU A 50 5.65 8.94 7.93
C LEU A 50 6.74 8.91 9.01
N ARG A 51 7.87 8.27 8.69
CA ARG A 51 9.03 8.22 9.58
C ARG A 51 9.61 9.62 9.79
N GLY A 52 10.19 9.86 10.97
CA GLY A 52 10.75 11.17 11.32
C GLY A 52 11.93 11.64 10.46
N ASN A 53 12.56 10.73 9.69
CA ASN A 53 13.63 11.06 8.74
C ASN A 53 13.10 11.41 7.33
N LEU A 54 11.83 11.17 7.05
CA LEU A 54 11.20 11.52 5.78
C LEU A 54 10.53 12.90 5.88
N SER A 55 10.80 13.74 4.89
CA SER A 55 10.16 15.04 4.74
C SER A 55 9.07 14.96 3.66
N PRO A 56 8.03 15.82 3.77
CA PRO A 56 7.04 15.96 2.70
C PRO A 56 7.73 16.40 1.40
N PRO A 57 7.13 16.11 0.22
CA PRO A 57 7.68 16.50 -1.07
C PRO A 57 7.97 18.01 -1.13
N GLY A 58 9.01 18.38 -1.88
CA GLY A 58 9.34 19.78 -2.13
C GLY A 58 8.17 20.52 -2.79
N LYS A 59 8.18 21.86 -2.74
CA LYS A 59 7.07 22.68 -3.29
C LYS A 59 6.80 22.38 -4.77
N GLU A 60 7.84 22.20 -5.57
CA GLU A 60 7.73 21.91 -7.00
C GLU A 60 7.19 20.50 -7.25
N ASP A 61 7.74 19.49 -6.56
CA ASP A 61 7.26 18.11 -6.65
C ASP A 61 5.79 18.00 -6.22
N LEU A 62 5.42 18.65 -5.12
CA LEU A 62 4.05 18.64 -4.61
C LEU A 62 3.08 19.31 -5.59
N GLN A 63 3.49 20.38 -6.27
CA GLN A 63 2.70 21.01 -7.34
C GLN A 63 2.51 20.08 -8.53
N LEU A 64 3.57 19.37 -8.95
CA LEU A 64 3.50 18.41 -10.04
C LEU A 64 2.59 17.22 -9.70
N ILE A 65 2.73 16.67 -8.49
CA ILE A 65 1.85 15.61 -7.98
C ILE A 65 0.40 16.10 -7.95
N ARG A 66 0.15 17.31 -7.43
CA ARG A 66 -1.19 17.92 -7.39
C ARG A 66 -1.77 18.10 -8.80
N HIS A 67 -0.94 18.49 -9.77
CA HIS A 67 -1.36 18.58 -11.17
C HIS A 67 -1.86 17.24 -11.68
N HIS A 68 -1.09 16.16 -11.52
CA HIS A 68 -1.49 14.82 -11.96
C HIS A 68 -2.77 14.34 -11.27
N LEU A 69 -2.88 14.49 -9.94
CA LEU A 69 -4.11 14.11 -9.22
C LEU A 69 -5.33 14.93 -9.64
N THR A 70 -5.13 16.18 -10.07
CA THR A 70 -6.21 17.00 -10.65
C THR A 70 -6.61 16.49 -12.03
N GLN A 71 -5.64 16.11 -12.87
CA GLN A 71 -5.90 15.52 -14.19
C GLN A 71 -6.64 14.18 -14.10
N ILE A 72 -6.42 13.40 -13.04
CA ILE A 72 -7.25 12.22 -12.77
C ILE A 72 -8.72 12.63 -12.75
N LYS A 73 -9.13 13.62 -11.94
CA LYS A 73 -10.55 14.06 -11.88
C LYS A 73 -11.10 14.55 -13.22
N LEU A 74 -10.29 15.30 -13.97
CA LEU A 74 -10.72 15.96 -15.20
C LEU A 74 -10.87 14.98 -16.38
N ALA A 75 -10.00 13.97 -16.47
CA ALA A 75 -10.02 13.00 -17.57
C ALA A 75 -11.34 12.22 -17.61
N TYR A 76 -11.81 11.91 -18.82
CA TYR A 76 -12.92 10.96 -19.04
C TYR A 76 -12.40 9.55 -19.30
N SER A 77 -11.26 9.45 -19.98
CA SER A 77 -10.63 8.20 -20.39
C SER A 77 -10.03 7.50 -19.16
N PRO A 78 -10.44 6.25 -18.82
CA PRO A 78 -9.91 5.54 -17.67
C PRO A 78 -8.40 5.23 -17.81
N VAL A 79 -7.92 5.08 -19.05
CA VAL A 79 -6.49 4.93 -19.35
C VAL A 79 -5.75 6.24 -19.03
N LYS A 80 -6.29 7.39 -19.43
CA LYS A 80 -5.67 8.69 -19.12
C LYS A 80 -5.67 9.00 -17.61
N LYS A 81 -6.70 8.56 -16.89
CA LYS A 81 -6.71 8.61 -15.41
C LYS A 81 -5.58 7.75 -14.84
N LEU A 82 -5.44 6.51 -15.33
CA LEU A 82 -4.39 5.60 -14.88
C LEU A 82 -2.98 6.15 -15.17
N GLU A 83 -2.75 6.72 -16.35
CA GLU A 83 -1.46 7.36 -16.69
C GLU A 83 -1.11 8.49 -15.71
N ASN A 84 -2.09 9.32 -15.33
CA ASN A 84 -1.88 10.38 -14.33
C ASN A 84 -1.63 9.81 -12.93
N LEU A 85 -2.29 8.70 -12.55
CA LEU A 85 -2.01 8.01 -11.30
C LEU A 85 -0.57 7.49 -11.27
N LEU A 86 -0.13 6.83 -12.34
CA LEU A 86 1.25 6.33 -12.49
C LEU A 86 2.26 7.48 -12.44
N ALA A 87 1.99 8.60 -13.11
CA ALA A 87 2.85 9.78 -13.08
C ALA A 87 2.96 10.37 -11.66
N ALA A 88 1.85 10.49 -10.93
CA ALA A 88 1.86 10.94 -9.54
C ALA A 88 2.65 9.97 -8.64
N ALA A 89 2.45 8.67 -8.81
CA ALA A 89 3.16 7.63 -8.06
C ALA A 89 4.68 7.66 -8.34
N TYR A 90 5.07 7.88 -9.60
CA TYR A 90 6.46 8.05 -9.98
C TYR A 90 7.10 9.28 -9.32
N CYS A 91 6.40 10.42 -9.31
CA CYS A 91 6.87 11.62 -8.62
C CYS A 91 7.08 11.38 -7.13
N ILE A 92 6.13 10.72 -6.46
CA ILE A 92 6.23 10.35 -5.04
C ILE A 92 7.44 9.42 -4.81
N THR A 93 7.62 8.42 -5.66
CA THR A 93 8.73 7.48 -5.56
C THR A 93 10.09 8.18 -5.73
N ASN A 94 10.20 9.11 -6.67
CA ASN A 94 11.39 9.92 -6.84
C ASN A 94 11.67 10.81 -5.64
N CYS A 95 10.64 11.42 -5.04
CA CYS A 95 10.80 12.19 -3.80
C CYS A 95 11.41 11.34 -2.69
N LEU A 96 10.89 10.12 -2.50
CA LEU A 96 11.40 9.18 -1.49
C LEU A 96 12.84 8.76 -1.80
N ASN A 97 13.15 8.44 -3.05
CA ASN A 97 14.49 8.03 -3.48
C ASN A 97 15.52 9.15 -3.30
N SER A 98 15.19 10.39 -3.67
CA SER A 98 16.09 11.54 -3.47
C SER A 98 16.43 11.75 -2.00
N GLN A 99 15.46 11.58 -1.09
CA GLN A 99 15.69 11.71 0.35
C GLN A 99 16.58 10.60 0.92
N SER A 100 16.63 9.43 0.30
CA SER A 100 17.55 8.35 0.69
C SER A 100 19.00 8.61 0.26
N LEU A 101 19.20 9.40 -0.79
CA LEU A 101 20.54 9.73 -1.33
C LEU A 101 21.23 10.84 -0.52
N ASP A 102 20.47 11.70 0.16
CA ASP A 102 20.98 12.86 0.93
C ASP A 102 21.62 12.48 2.29
N GLY A 103 21.85 11.20 2.57
CA GLY A 103 22.65 10.74 3.72
C GLY A 103 22.07 11.04 5.11
N ARG A 104 20.82 11.51 5.21
CA ARG A 104 20.15 11.85 6.49
C ARG A 104 19.45 10.68 7.18
N GLY A 105 19.61 9.46 6.67
CA GLY A 105 19.19 8.25 7.35
C GLY A 105 19.77 7.02 6.66
N SER A 106 20.36 6.11 7.43
CA SER A 106 20.93 4.84 6.97
C SER A 106 19.87 3.82 6.48
N GLY A 107 18.68 4.27 6.09
CA GLY A 107 17.57 3.42 5.64
C GLY A 107 17.35 3.58 4.15
N SER A 108 17.50 2.50 3.39
CA SER A 108 16.95 2.42 2.04
C SER A 108 15.44 2.70 2.09
N VAL A 109 14.90 3.42 1.10
CA VAL A 109 13.45 3.61 0.94
C VAL A 109 12.78 2.23 1.05
N GLN A 110 12.02 2.01 2.12
CA GLN A 110 11.33 0.75 2.30
C GLN A 110 10.03 0.80 1.48
N THR A 111 9.60 -0.36 0.97
CA THR A 111 8.32 -0.48 0.25
C THR A 111 7.13 0.06 1.07
N ASP A 112 7.28 0.15 2.38
CA ASP A 112 6.26 0.63 3.31
C ASP A 112 6.18 2.16 3.42
N ASP A 113 7.13 2.93 2.87
CA ASP A 113 7.15 4.40 2.98
C ASP A 113 6.26 5.08 1.93
N PHE A 114 5.96 4.39 0.82
CA PHE A 114 5.16 4.93 -0.26
C PHE A 114 3.72 5.22 0.15
N LEU A 115 3.07 4.31 0.88
CA LEU A 115 1.67 4.48 1.27
C LEU A 115 1.45 5.64 2.25
N PRO A 116 2.23 5.80 3.34
CA PRO A 116 2.18 6.98 4.19
C PRO A 116 2.38 8.28 3.39
N MET A 117 3.32 8.28 2.43
CA MET A 117 3.59 9.44 1.58
C MET A 117 2.40 9.74 0.65
N LEU A 118 1.82 8.72 0.02
CA LEU A 118 0.60 8.87 -0.79
C LEU A 118 -0.58 9.37 0.06
N THR A 119 -0.72 8.84 1.27
CA THR A 119 -1.76 9.25 2.24
C THR A 119 -1.61 10.71 2.60
N TYR A 120 -0.38 11.16 2.90
CA TYR A 120 -0.07 12.57 3.10
C TYR A 120 -0.44 13.43 1.90
N VAL A 121 -0.03 13.03 0.69
CA VAL A 121 -0.35 13.76 -0.55
C VAL A 121 -1.86 13.90 -0.75
N ILE A 122 -2.64 12.84 -0.50
CA ILE A 122 -4.11 12.88 -0.59
C ILE A 122 -4.69 13.90 0.40
N VAL A 123 -4.17 13.94 1.62
CA VAL A 123 -4.56 14.91 2.66
C VAL A 123 -4.19 16.33 2.26
N ASP A 124 -2.97 16.57 1.78
CA ASP A 124 -2.52 17.89 1.31
C ASP A 124 -3.39 18.40 0.16
N VAL A 125 -3.52 17.60 -0.91
CA VAL A 125 -4.30 17.94 -2.10
C VAL A 125 -5.80 18.03 -1.81
N GLY A 126 -6.29 17.31 -0.81
CA GLY A 126 -7.72 17.23 -0.49
C GLY A 126 -8.50 16.40 -1.51
N LEU A 127 -7.95 15.23 -1.88
CA LEU A 127 -8.55 14.34 -2.88
C LEU A 127 -9.69 13.50 -2.27
N VAL A 128 -10.83 14.14 -1.99
CA VAL A 128 -12.03 13.48 -1.42
C VAL A 128 -12.67 12.48 -2.39
N THR A 129 -12.43 12.62 -3.69
CA THR A 129 -12.99 11.71 -4.71
C THR A 129 -12.09 10.53 -5.04
N ALA A 130 -10.97 10.34 -4.33
CA ALA A 130 -9.97 9.30 -4.63
C ALA A 130 -10.59 7.91 -4.88
N GLU A 131 -11.56 7.53 -4.06
CA GLU A 131 -12.25 6.24 -4.15
C GLU A 131 -13.12 6.12 -5.41
N ILE A 132 -13.89 7.16 -5.71
CA ILE A 132 -14.71 7.25 -6.93
C ILE A 132 -13.81 7.15 -8.16
N GLU A 133 -12.65 7.83 -8.15
CA GLU A 133 -11.70 7.76 -9.25
C GLU A 133 -11.10 6.36 -9.42
N ALA A 134 -10.79 5.68 -8.30
CA ALA A 134 -10.29 4.31 -8.31
C ALA A 134 -11.33 3.33 -8.88
N ASP A 135 -12.58 3.40 -8.43
CA ASP A 135 -13.67 2.54 -8.92
C ASP A 135 -14.01 2.82 -10.38
N TYR A 136 -13.96 4.08 -10.80
CA TYR A 136 -14.12 4.44 -12.21
C TYR A 136 -13.05 3.79 -13.08
N MET A 137 -11.80 3.79 -12.63
CA MET A 137 -10.70 3.12 -13.34
C MET A 137 -10.88 1.60 -13.32
N TRP A 138 -11.13 1.00 -12.16
CA TRP A 138 -11.34 -0.45 -12.05
C TRP A 138 -12.51 -0.96 -12.88
N GLY A 139 -13.63 -0.22 -12.92
CA GLY A 139 -14.83 -0.63 -13.62
C GLY A 139 -14.76 -0.48 -15.14
N LEU A 140 -13.86 0.35 -15.67
CA LEU A 140 -13.84 0.71 -17.09
C LEU A 140 -12.52 0.33 -17.81
N LEU A 141 -11.46 0.00 -17.09
CA LEU A 141 -10.23 -0.51 -17.70
C LEU A 141 -10.41 -1.97 -18.14
N HIS A 142 -9.94 -2.27 -19.35
CA HIS A 142 -9.85 -3.66 -19.79
C HIS A 142 -8.65 -4.36 -19.11
N SER A 143 -8.75 -5.67 -18.84
CA SER A 143 -7.69 -6.43 -18.15
C SER A 143 -6.33 -6.34 -18.83
N SER A 144 -6.28 -6.24 -20.16
CA SER A 144 -5.03 -6.06 -20.93
C SER A 144 -4.40 -4.68 -20.77
N GLN A 145 -5.14 -3.67 -20.28
CA GLN A 145 -4.66 -2.31 -20.03
C GLN A 145 -4.11 -2.16 -18.60
N VAL A 146 -4.46 -3.07 -17.68
CA VAL A 146 -4.03 -3.04 -16.28
C VAL A 146 -2.79 -3.89 -16.12
N THR A 147 -1.62 -3.25 -16.11
CA THR A 147 -0.35 -3.91 -15.78
C THR A 147 -0.29 -4.29 -14.29
N ALA A 148 0.68 -5.15 -13.93
CA ALA A 148 0.94 -5.49 -12.53
C ALA A 148 1.29 -4.25 -11.67
N GLU A 149 1.94 -3.25 -12.27
CA GLU A 149 2.25 -1.98 -11.63
C GLU A 149 1.00 -1.09 -11.47
N ALA A 150 0.19 -0.97 -12.52
CA ALA A 150 -1.07 -0.23 -12.49
C ALA A 150 -2.02 -0.75 -11.41
N SER A 151 -2.20 -2.07 -11.34
CA SER A 151 -3.03 -2.72 -10.32
C SER A 151 -2.48 -2.50 -8.91
N TYR A 152 -1.15 -2.50 -8.74
CA TYR A 152 -0.52 -2.18 -7.46
C TYR A 152 -0.85 -0.74 -7.00
N TYR A 153 -0.69 0.26 -7.86
CA TYR A 153 -0.96 1.65 -7.47
C TYR A 153 -2.46 1.95 -7.30
N LEU A 154 -3.33 1.32 -8.09
CA LEU A 154 -4.78 1.40 -7.87
C LEU A 154 -5.18 0.82 -6.51
N SER A 155 -4.63 -0.35 -6.17
CA SER A 155 -4.87 -0.97 -4.86
C SER A 155 -4.30 -0.12 -3.72
N THR A 156 -3.14 0.50 -3.95
CA THR A 156 -2.49 1.39 -2.99
C THR A 156 -3.27 2.70 -2.78
N LEU A 157 -3.91 3.22 -3.82
CA LEU A 157 -4.81 4.37 -3.71
C LEU A 157 -6.04 4.02 -2.84
N SER A 158 -6.69 2.88 -3.10
CA SER A 158 -7.80 2.39 -2.27
C SER A 158 -7.36 2.15 -0.81
N SER A 159 -6.13 1.64 -0.63
CA SER A 159 -5.50 1.46 0.68
C SER A 159 -5.36 2.79 1.43
N ALA A 160 -4.82 3.83 0.79
CA ALA A 160 -4.66 5.14 1.40
C ALA A 160 -6.02 5.75 1.80
N VAL A 161 -7.05 5.57 0.97
CA VAL A 161 -8.43 5.98 1.31
C VAL A 161 -8.95 5.25 2.54
N LEU A 162 -8.76 3.93 2.61
CA LEU A 162 -9.21 3.14 3.77
C LEU A 162 -8.53 3.62 5.06
N LEU A 163 -7.22 3.85 5.03
CA LEU A 163 -6.49 4.40 6.18
C LEU A 163 -7.07 5.74 6.62
N LEU A 164 -7.37 6.63 5.67
CA LEU A 164 -7.98 7.92 5.99
C LEU A 164 -9.38 7.76 6.57
N LYS A 165 -10.19 6.79 6.11
CA LYS A 165 -11.54 6.56 6.64
C LYS A 165 -11.55 6.09 8.10
N ILE A 166 -10.55 5.33 8.53
CA ILE A 166 -10.43 4.87 9.92
C ILE A 166 -9.56 5.80 10.78
N PHE A 167 -8.84 6.74 10.16
CA PHE A 167 -7.82 7.58 10.80
C PHE A 167 -8.30 8.24 12.10
N LYS A 168 -9.43 8.97 12.04
CA LYS A 168 -9.95 9.69 13.20
C LYS A 168 -10.38 8.73 14.33
N GLU A 169 -11.03 7.63 13.99
CA GLU A 169 -11.51 6.62 14.94
C GLU A 169 -10.33 5.96 15.67
N THR A 170 -9.31 5.53 14.93
CA THR A 170 -8.09 4.92 15.50
C THR A 170 -7.34 5.88 16.42
N HIS A 171 -7.25 7.17 16.08
CA HIS A 171 -6.57 8.15 16.94
C HIS A 171 -7.38 8.54 18.18
N GLN A 172 -8.71 8.59 18.10
CA GLN A 172 -9.56 8.92 19.25
C GLN A 172 -9.67 7.76 20.24
N THR A 173 -9.71 6.52 19.77
CA THR A 173 -9.76 5.31 20.61
C THR A 173 -8.42 4.99 21.29
N ASN A 174 -7.29 5.27 20.64
CA ASN A 174 -5.96 5.01 21.22
C ASN A 174 -5.49 6.10 22.20
N SER A 175 -6.09 7.30 22.17
CA SER A 175 -5.75 8.39 23.11
C SER A 175 -6.12 8.07 24.57
N SER A 176 -7.01 7.09 24.82
CA SER A 176 -7.32 6.61 26.18
C SER A 176 -6.30 5.63 26.77
N ASN A 177 -5.38 5.06 25.99
CA ASN A 177 -4.49 3.97 26.44
C ASN A 177 -2.97 4.26 26.31
N GLY A 178 -2.55 5.52 26.18
CA GLY A 178 -1.14 5.91 26.41
C GLY A 178 -0.09 5.42 25.39
N HIS A 179 -0.51 4.82 24.27
CA HIS A 179 0.39 4.44 23.17
C HIS A 179 0.11 5.29 21.93
N GLN A 180 1.14 5.97 21.44
CA GLN A 180 1.08 6.80 20.23
C GLN A 180 0.54 5.96 19.07
N GLY A 181 -0.64 6.37 18.56
CA GLY A 181 -1.39 5.63 17.56
C GLY A 181 -0.64 5.54 16.24
N ARG A 182 -0.09 4.37 15.94
CA ARG A 182 0.47 4.05 14.63
C ARG A 182 -0.67 3.70 13.68
N LEU A 183 -0.74 4.35 12.52
CA LEU A 183 -1.63 3.91 11.45
C LEU A 183 -1.19 2.54 10.89
N PRO A 184 -2.15 1.71 10.44
CA PRO A 184 -1.81 0.48 9.73
C PRO A 184 -0.98 0.79 8.47
N SER A 185 0.09 0.04 8.23
CA SER A 185 0.87 0.03 7.00
C SER A 185 0.13 -0.76 5.90
N ILE A 186 0.58 -0.66 4.63
CA ILE A 186 0.16 -1.58 3.54
C ILE A 186 0.38 -3.02 3.99
N SER A 187 1.47 -3.26 4.73
CA SER A 187 1.82 -4.55 5.31
C SER A 187 0.75 -5.08 6.26
N ASP A 188 -0.13 -4.24 6.79
CA ASP A 188 -1.20 -4.61 7.73
C ASP A 188 -2.53 -4.86 6.99
N MET A 189 -2.62 -4.53 5.71
CA MET A 189 -3.82 -4.74 4.90
C MET A 189 -4.00 -6.20 4.48
N GLN A 190 -5.25 -6.64 4.37
CA GLN A 190 -5.60 -8.04 4.10
C GLN A 190 -5.06 -8.55 2.75
N GLY A 191 -4.93 -7.68 1.73
CA GLY A 191 -4.45 -8.05 0.38
C GLY A 191 -2.93 -8.09 0.22
N PHE A 192 -2.15 -7.87 1.28
CA PHE A 192 -0.70 -7.75 1.20
C PHE A 192 0.00 -8.57 2.29
N LEU A 193 1.14 -9.16 1.94
CA LEU A 193 1.98 -9.93 2.86
C LEU A 193 3.41 -9.37 2.82
N LYS A 194 3.89 -8.84 3.94
CA LYS A 194 5.29 -8.43 4.07
C LYS A 194 6.14 -9.66 4.42
N VAL A 195 7.11 -9.95 3.55
CA VAL A 195 7.98 -11.13 3.64
C VAL A 195 9.44 -10.69 3.69
N ALA A 196 10.19 -11.24 4.65
CA ALA A 196 11.63 -11.09 4.78
C ALA A 196 12.36 -12.08 3.86
N PHE A 197 13.38 -11.59 3.16
CA PHE A 197 14.26 -12.32 2.26
C PHE A 197 15.69 -12.16 2.77
N PRO A 198 16.20 -13.11 3.56
CA PRO A 198 17.57 -13.08 4.03
C PRO A 198 18.54 -13.41 2.88
N ASP A 199 19.57 -12.59 2.74
CA ASP A 199 20.68 -12.78 1.83
C ASP A 199 21.87 -13.37 2.60
N GLU A 200 22.09 -14.68 2.40
CA GLU A 200 23.18 -15.44 3.04
C GLU A 200 24.58 -14.93 2.62
N PHE A 201 24.72 -14.28 1.46
CA PHE A 201 26.01 -13.79 0.97
C PHE A 201 26.37 -12.41 1.52
N ARG A 202 25.36 -11.60 1.86
CA ARG A 202 25.53 -10.20 2.28
C ARG A 202 25.20 -9.96 3.75
N ASP A 203 24.81 -11.00 4.48
CA ASP A 203 24.35 -10.94 5.87
C ASP A 203 23.32 -9.81 6.08
N SER A 204 22.33 -9.76 5.19
CA SER A 204 21.34 -8.69 5.16
C SER A 204 19.94 -9.25 4.94
N ILE A 205 18.92 -8.56 5.47
CA ILE A 205 17.52 -8.95 5.29
C ILE A 205 16.83 -7.92 4.39
N ILE A 206 16.32 -8.38 3.25
CA ILE A 206 15.54 -7.57 2.33
C ILE A 206 14.06 -7.79 2.63
N TRP A 207 13.29 -6.72 2.77
CA TRP A 207 11.86 -6.79 3.00
C TRP A 207 11.10 -6.52 1.71
N LYS A 208 10.09 -7.34 1.41
CA LYS A 208 9.19 -7.09 0.27
C LYS A 208 7.75 -7.32 0.65
N THR A 209 6.89 -6.39 0.24
CA THR A 209 5.45 -6.52 0.40
C THR A 209 4.86 -7.08 -0.89
N LEU A 210 4.19 -8.23 -0.79
CA LEU A 210 3.65 -9.00 -1.90
C LEU A 210 2.13 -8.93 -1.91
N PRO A 211 1.49 -8.70 -3.07
CA PRO A 211 0.04 -8.83 -3.16
C PRO A 211 -0.34 -10.32 -3.02
N ILE A 212 -1.32 -10.61 -2.16
CA ILE A 212 -1.88 -11.95 -1.98
C ILE A 212 -3.39 -11.92 -2.17
N ARG A 213 -3.95 -12.99 -2.76
CA ARG A 213 -5.39 -13.15 -2.90
C ARG A 213 -5.99 -13.79 -1.65
N PRO A 214 -7.27 -13.53 -1.33
CA PRO A 214 -8.01 -14.31 -0.34
C PRO A 214 -7.84 -15.81 -0.58
N ASN A 215 -7.59 -16.57 0.48
CA ASN A 215 -7.44 -18.03 0.47
C ASN A 215 -6.22 -18.58 -0.29
N MET A 216 -5.26 -17.74 -0.67
CA MET A 216 -4.02 -18.20 -1.27
C MET A 216 -3.25 -19.06 -0.26
N THR A 217 -2.84 -20.26 -0.67
CA THR A 217 -2.12 -21.19 0.22
C THR A 217 -0.65 -20.81 0.33
N THR A 218 0.03 -21.29 1.38
CA THR A 218 1.47 -21.12 1.54
C THR A 218 2.22 -21.63 0.31
N LYS A 219 1.78 -22.75 -0.26
CA LYS A 219 2.33 -23.28 -1.52
C LYS A 219 2.22 -22.29 -2.68
N ASP A 220 1.05 -21.69 -2.86
CA ASP A 220 0.83 -20.70 -3.92
C ASP A 220 1.70 -19.45 -3.71
N VAL A 221 1.85 -19.00 -2.46
CA VAL A 221 2.71 -17.87 -2.10
C VAL A 221 4.17 -18.19 -2.38
N CYS A 222 4.66 -19.38 -1.99
CA CYS A 222 6.01 -19.84 -2.30
C CYS A 222 6.25 -19.92 -3.81
N ALA A 223 5.31 -20.48 -4.58
CA ALA A 223 5.41 -20.57 -6.03
C ALA A 223 5.45 -19.17 -6.69
N MET A 224 4.60 -18.25 -6.23
CA MET A 224 4.60 -16.86 -6.68
C MET A 224 5.95 -16.18 -6.41
N ILE A 225 6.49 -16.34 -5.20
CA ILE A 225 7.79 -15.80 -4.78
C ILE A 225 8.89 -16.36 -5.68
N ALA A 226 8.98 -17.69 -5.80
CA ALA A 226 9.99 -18.36 -6.61
C ALA A 226 9.98 -17.87 -8.06
N HIS A 227 8.79 -17.76 -8.67
CA HIS A 227 8.64 -17.26 -10.03
C HIS A 227 9.02 -15.78 -10.14
N ARG A 228 8.56 -14.92 -9.23
CA ARG A 228 8.85 -13.48 -9.25
C ARG A 228 10.34 -13.17 -9.09
N PHE A 229 11.03 -13.92 -8.22
CA PHE A 229 12.45 -13.67 -7.90
C PHE A 229 13.41 -14.62 -8.61
N ARG A 230 12.93 -15.44 -9.55
CA ARG A 230 13.73 -16.36 -10.37
C ARG A 230 14.62 -17.30 -9.53
N ILE A 231 14.04 -17.88 -8.49
CA ILE A 231 14.75 -18.80 -7.59
C ILE A 231 14.96 -20.13 -8.31
N THR A 232 16.22 -20.58 -8.38
CA THR A 232 16.64 -21.76 -9.15
C THR A 232 16.31 -23.10 -8.48
N ASN A 233 16.19 -23.14 -7.15
CA ASN A 233 15.86 -24.35 -6.38
C ASN A 233 14.71 -24.10 -5.38
N PRO A 234 13.49 -23.83 -5.86
CA PRO A 234 12.38 -23.44 -4.99
C PRO A 234 11.99 -24.49 -3.94
N GLN A 235 12.24 -25.77 -4.21
CA GLN A 235 12.01 -26.88 -3.27
C GLN A 235 12.86 -26.81 -2.00
N ASP A 236 14.00 -26.11 -2.04
CA ASP A 236 14.89 -25.96 -0.87
C ASP A 236 14.45 -24.81 0.03
N TYR A 237 13.42 -24.06 -0.35
CA TYR A 237 12.92 -22.88 0.34
C TYR A 237 11.50 -23.11 0.87
N GLY A 238 11.14 -22.35 1.89
CA GLY A 238 9.76 -22.31 2.36
C GLY A 238 9.44 -21.02 3.08
N LEU A 239 8.16 -20.85 3.38
CA LEU A 239 7.64 -19.72 4.14
C LEU A 239 7.61 -20.09 5.63
N PHE A 240 8.15 -19.20 6.44
CA PHE A 240 8.17 -19.30 7.88
C PHE A 240 7.40 -18.12 8.46
N ILE A 241 6.87 -18.31 9.66
CA ILE A 241 6.37 -17.23 10.50
C ILE A 241 7.21 -17.12 11.75
N LEU A 242 7.53 -15.89 12.14
CA LEU A 242 8.22 -15.56 13.35
C LEU A 242 7.27 -14.86 14.31
N VAL A 243 7.13 -15.43 15.50
CA VAL A 243 6.26 -14.94 16.56
C VAL A 243 7.01 -15.04 17.88
N ASN A 244 7.15 -13.93 18.61
CA ASN A 244 7.90 -13.86 19.88
C ASN A 244 9.32 -14.45 19.81
N GLY A 245 10.02 -14.26 18.69
CA GLY A 245 11.37 -14.81 18.49
C GLY A 245 11.42 -16.31 18.21
N GLN A 246 10.28 -17.00 18.11
CA GLN A 246 10.20 -18.37 17.64
C GLN A 246 9.86 -18.42 16.16
N GLU A 247 10.63 -19.21 15.42
CA GLU A 247 10.39 -19.50 14.01
C GLU A 247 9.55 -20.77 13.86
N LYS A 248 8.50 -20.70 13.04
CA LYS A 248 7.66 -21.83 12.70
C LYS A 248 7.55 -21.98 11.18
N PHE A 249 7.85 -23.17 10.68
CA PHE A 249 7.63 -23.53 9.28
C PHE A 249 6.14 -23.63 8.97
N LEU A 250 5.68 -22.98 7.89
CA LEU A 250 4.28 -23.01 7.49
C LEU A 250 4.01 -24.20 6.56
N ALA A 251 2.99 -24.99 6.88
CA ALA A 251 2.57 -26.10 6.03
C ALA A 251 1.97 -25.61 4.72
N GLU A 252 2.17 -26.34 3.63
CA GLU A 252 1.76 -25.96 2.27
C GLU A 252 0.27 -25.57 2.15
N THR A 253 -0.61 -26.21 2.93
CA THR A 253 -2.07 -26.02 2.91
C THR A 253 -2.58 -24.85 3.74
N THR A 254 -1.72 -24.24 4.55
CA THR A 254 -2.12 -23.10 5.39
C THR A 254 -2.33 -21.85 4.55
N CYS A 255 -3.13 -20.91 5.04
CA CYS A 255 -3.33 -19.61 4.41
C CYS A 255 -2.57 -18.54 5.21
N PRO A 256 -1.47 -17.96 4.70
CA PRO A 256 -0.70 -16.92 5.40
C PRO A 256 -1.54 -15.71 5.81
N GLN A 257 -2.58 -15.38 5.03
CA GLN A 257 -3.50 -14.29 5.35
C GLN A 257 -4.31 -14.56 6.62
N ASN A 258 -4.80 -15.79 6.81
CA ASN A 258 -5.55 -16.16 8.02
C ASN A 258 -4.65 -16.11 9.23
N ILE A 259 -3.42 -16.63 9.11
CA ILE A 259 -2.44 -16.60 10.21
C ILE A 259 -2.10 -15.16 10.59
N LYS A 260 -1.90 -14.28 9.60
CA LYS A 260 -1.67 -12.85 9.83
C LYS A 260 -2.84 -12.20 10.60
N MET A 261 -4.08 -12.54 10.23
CA MET A 261 -5.29 -12.01 10.89
C MET A 261 -5.43 -12.52 12.32
N GLU A 262 -5.24 -13.82 12.55
CA GLU A 262 -5.28 -14.43 13.88
C GLU A 262 -4.26 -13.78 14.84
N ASN A 263 -3.05 -13.51 14.35
CA ASN A 263 -2.02 -12.84 15.16
C ASN A 263 -2.35 -11.35 15.39
N ALA A 264 -2.97 -10.68 14.42
CA ALA A 264 -3.43 -9.30 14.58
C ALA A 264 -4.53 -9.18 15.65
N ASP A 265 -5.48 -10.13 15.69
CA ASP A 265 -6.55 -10.16 16.68
C ASP A 265 -6.02 -10.33 18.12
N VAL A 266 -4.95 -11.12 18.29
CA VAL A 266 -4.26 -11.34 19.56
C VAL A 266 -3.21 -10.23 19.85
N LYS A 267 -3.11 -9.22 18.99
CA LYS A 267 -2.14 -8.10 19.07
C LYS A 267 -0.68 -8.58 19.15
N GLN A 268 -0.38 -9.66 18.45
CA GLN A 268 0.94 -10.27 18.45
C GLN A 268 1.69 -9.90 17.18
N GLU A 269 2.88 -9.30 17.32
CA GLU A 269 3.72 -8.99 16.17
C GLU A 269 4.22 -10.29 15.52
N CYS A 270 3.88 -10.48 14.23
CA CYS A 270 4.31 -11.63 13.45
C CYS A 270 5.01 -11.19 12.16
N ILE A 271 6.07 -11.90 11.79
CA ILE A 271 6.86 -11.65 10.58
C ILE A 271 6.83 -12.89 9.70
N PHE A 272 6.60 -12.72 8.40
CA PHE A 272 6.79 -13.80 7.44
C PHE A 272 8.20 -13.74 6.86
N ALA A 273 8.84 -14.90 6.70
CA ALA A 273 10.17 -15.02 6.13
C ALA A 273 10.21 -16.11 5.07
N TYR A 274 10.80 -15.83 3.92
CA TYR A 274 11.02 -16.82 2.87
C TYR A 274 12.52 -17.11 2.77
N LYS A 275 12.92 -18.31 3.21
CA LYS A 275 14.34 -18.71 3.31
C LYS A 275 14.54 -20.18 2.97
N ARG A 276 15.82 -20.57 2.83
CA ARG A 276 16.19 -21.99 2.71
C ARG A 276 15.79 -22.74 3.97
N ILE A 277 15.22 -23.93 3.80
CA ILE A 277 14.72 -24.75 4.91
C ILE A 277 15.85 -25.10 5.90
N ALA A 278 17.04 -25.38 5.38
CA ALA A 278 18.22 -25.72 6.17
C ALA A 278 18.97 -24.51 6.75
N ALA A 279 18.61 -23.27 6.39
CA ALA A 279 19.31 -22.09 6.88
C ALA A 279 18.90 -21.77 8.32
N ASN A 280 19.88 -21.61 9.21
CA ASN A 280 19.67 -21.09 10.55
C ASN A 280 20.06 -19.61 10.57
N ILE A 281 19.07 -18.75 10.79
CA ILE A 281 19.22 -17.30 10.66
C ILE A 281 19.03 -16.66 12.03
N ALA A 282 20.01 -15.86 12.44
CA ALA A 282 19.89 -15.04 13.63
C ALA A 282 19.00 -13.84 13.33
N TRP A 283 17.74 -13.91 13.74
CA TRP A 283 16.79 -12.82 13.56
C TRP A 283 17.04 -11.69 14.58
N PRO A 284 16.98 -10.42 14.17
CA PRO A 284 17.19 -9.30 15.09
C PRO A 284 16.12 -9.28 16.20
N HIS A 285 16.56 -9.12 17.46
CA HIS A 285 15.69 -9.12 18.65
C HIS A 285 14.80 -7.87 18.78
N HIS A 286 15.06 -6.83 17.99
CA HIS A 286 14.31 -5.58 17.97
C HIS A 286 13.85 -5.30 16.53
N TRP A 287 12.57 -5.49 16.27
CA TRP A 287 11.98 -5.34 14.94
C TRP A 287 11.61 -3.88 14.62
N GLN A 288 11.75 -2.97 15.60
CA GLN A 288 11.24 -1.59 15.56
C GLN A 288 12.29 -0.48 15.40
N THR A 289 13.56 -0.77 15.18
CA THR A 289 14.56 0.29 14.94
C THR A 289 15.33 0.08 13.66
N SER A 290 14.77 0.58 12.55
CA SER A 290 15.44 1.31 11.45
C SER A 290 14.45 1.69 10.36
#